data_AF-A0A2R7PA46-F1
#
_entry.id   AF-A0A2R7PA46-F1
#
_cell.length_a   1.000
_cell.length_b   1.000
_cell.length_c   1.000
_cell.angle_alpha   90.00
_cell.angle_beta   90.00
_cell.angle_gamma   90.00
#
_symmetry.space_group_name_H-M   'P 1'
#
loop_
_entity.id
_entity.type
_entity.pdbx_description
1 polymer ?
#
loop_
_entity_poly.entity_id
_entity_poly.type
_entity_poly.pdbx_seq_one_letter_code
_entity_poly.pdbx_strand_id
1 'polypeptide(L)' 'MVRRFGIRKSLEQEVLRLYKRAVAEQRWEIAEPLMCALEQLAQADPACEAALEQAYLCVNPPDVGRGH' A
#
# COMPACT_ATOMS: atom_id res chain seq x y z
N MET A 1 8.75 11.44 21.99
CA MET A 1 7.55 12.06 21.38
C MET A 1 6.73 10.97 20.70
N VAL A 2 5.77 10.39 21.42
CA VAL A 2 4.85 9.40 20.84
C VAL A 2 3.68 10.18 20.26
N ARG A 3 3.64 10.33 18.94
CA ARG A 3 2.50 10.96 18.26
C ARG A 3 1.28 10.06 18.50
N ARG A 4 0.33 10.58 19.27
CA ARG A 4 -1.02 10.01 19.40
C ARG A 4 -1.61 9.89 18.00
N PHE A 5 -1.64 8.68 17.46
CA PHE A 5 -2.50 8.34 16.33
C PHE A 5 -3.95 8.34 16.84
N GLY A 6 -4.54 9.52 16.84
CA GLY A 6 -5.99 9.65 16.95
C GLY A 6 -6.63 8.98 15.75
N ILE A 7 -7.61 8.10 16.03
CA ILE A 7 -8.34 7.25 15.09
C ILE A 7 -7.51 6.02 14.71
N ARG A 8 -7.98 4.83 15.12
CA ARG A 8 -7.38 3.52 14.78
C ARG A 8 -7.44 3.29 13.27
N LYS A 9 -6.64 4.01 12.49
CA LYS A 9 -6.32 3.59 11.14
C LYS A 9 -5.32 2.47 11.30
N SER A 10 -5.76 1.27 10.92
CA SER A 10 -4.95 0.08 10.94
C SER A 10 -3.68 0.31 10.13
N LEU A 11 -2.55 -0.21 10.62
CA LEU A 11 -1.21 0.06 10.12
C LEU A 11 -1.12 -0.15 8.59
N GLU A 12 -1.82 -1.15 8.07
CA GLU A 12 -1.86 -1.48 6.64
C GLU A 12 -2.41 -0.34 5.77
N GLN A 13 -3.40 0.40 6.25
CA GLN A 13 -3.99 1.52 5.51
C GLN A 13 -3.02 2.70 5.39
N GLU A 14 -2.18 2.88 6.41
CA GLU A 14 -1.18 3.94 6.43
C GLU A 14 0.04 3.60 5.56
N VAL A 15 0.49 2.34 5.62
CA VAL A 15 1.53 1.83 4.73
C VAL A 15 1.06 1.89 3.28
N LEU A 16 -0.18 1.48 2.99
CA LEU A 16 -0.78 1.59 1.64
C LEU A 16 -0.83 3.04 1.14
N ARG A 17 -1.18 3.99 1.99
CA ARG A 17 -1.22 5.41 1.62
C ARG A 17 0.18 5.94 1.29
N LEU A 18 1.18 5.58 2.08
CA LEU A 18 2.58 5.95 1.82
C LEU A 18 3.08 5.31 0.54
N TYR A 19 2.73 4.05 0.29
CA TYR A 19 3.07 3.32 -0.92
C TYR A 19 2.52 4.00 -2.17
N LYS A 20 1.20 4.29 -2.19
CA LYS A 20 0.55 5.01 -3.31
C LYS A 20 1.24 6.35 -3.60
N ARG A 21 1.68 7.06 -2.56
CA ARG A 21 2.42 8.32 -2.71
C ARG A 21 3.83 8.10 -3.25
N ALA A 22 4.55 7.09 -2.79
CA ALA A 22 5.89 6.76 -3.28
C ALA A 22 5.85 6.36 -4.77
N VAL A 23 4.85 5.57 -5.17
CA VAL A 23 4.60 5.19 -6.57
C VAL A 23 4.28 6.42 -7.42
N ALA A 24 3.38 7.30 -6.96
CA ALA A 24 3.05 8.54 -7.67
C ALA A 24 4.27 9.47 -7.85
N GLU A 25 5.16 9.51 -6.87
CA GLU A 25 6.42 10.29 -6.92
C GLU A 25 7.56 9.52 -7.62
N GLN A 26 7.30 8.33 -8.15
CA GLN A 26 8.28 7.42 -8.79
C GLN A 26 9.49 7.09 -7.91
N ARG A 27 9.30 7.13 -6.58
CA ARG A 27 10.32 6.78 -5.58
C ARG A 27 10.30 5.28 -5.31
N TRP A 28 10.71 4.50 -6.30
CA TRP A 28 10.73 3.03 -6.23
C TRP A 28 11.58 2.51 -5.06
N GLU A 29 12.66 3.21 -4.71
CA GLU A 29 13.50 2.94 -3.53
C GLU A 29 12.74 2.93 -2.20
N ILE A 30 11.59 3.63 -2.13
CA ILE A 30 10.69 3.66 -0.97
C ILE A 30 9.48 2.74 -1.20
N ALA A 31 9.00 2.64 -2.45
CA ALA A 31 7.84 1.84 -2.78
C ALA A 31 8.08 0.33 -2.59
N GLU A 32 9.23 -0.20 -3.00
CA GLU A 32 9.60 -1.61 -2.80
C GLU A 32 9.55 -2.07 -1.33
N PRO A 33 10.23 -1.39 -0.38
CA PRO A 33 10.18 -1.81 1.02
C PRO A 33 8.79 -1.64 1.64
N LEU A 34 7.99 -0.67 1.18
CA LEU A 34 6.60 -0.51 1.62
C LEU A 34 5.70 -1.64 1.10
N MET A 35 5.95 -2.15 -0.11
CA MET A 35 5.27 -3.31 -0.66
C MET A 35 5.57 -4.56 0.17
N CYS A 36 6.86 -4.82 0.44
CA CYS A 36 7.30 -5.96 1.22
C CYS A 36 6.75 -5.92 2.66
N ALA A 37 6.61 -4.73 3.25
CA ALA A 37 5.97 -4.57 4.55
C ALA A 37 4.47 -4.92 4.52
N LEU A 38 3.75 -4.57 3.45
CA LEU A 38 2.35 -4.96 3.25
C LEU A 38 2.19 -6.46 3.06
N GLU A 39 3.10 -7.12 2.34
CA GLU A 39 3.11 -8.58 2.18
C GLU A 39 3.32 -9.30 3.52
N GLN A 40 4.28 -8.83 4.32
CA GLN A 40 4.52 -9.39 5.66
C GLN A 40 3.33 -9.15 6.60
N LEU A 41 2.66 -8.00 6.49
CA LEU A 41 1.43 -7.71 7.23
C LEU A 41 0.29 -8.65 6.81
N ALA A 42 0.09 -8.86 5.51
CA ALA A 42 -0.93 -9.78 4.99
C ALA A 42 -0.65 -11.23 5.39
N GLN A 43 0.63 -11.63 5.47
CA GLN A 43 1.01 -12.96 5.92
C GLN A 43 0.80 -13.17 7.43
N ALA A 44 0.95 -12.11 8.22
CA ALA A 44 0.70 -12.14 9.67
C ALA A 44 -0.80 -12.02 10.01
N ASP A 45 -1.55 -11.24 9.23
CA ASP A 45 -2.97 -10.98 9.44
C ASP A 45 -3.72 -10.92 8.10
N PRO A 46 -4.69 -11.83 7.87
CA PRO A 46 -5.42 -11.91 6.61
C PRO A 46 -6.35 -10.71 6.35
N ALA A 47 -6.65 -9.88 7.36
CA ALA A 47 -7.40 -8.64 7.11
C ALA A 47 -6.57 -7.61 6.33
N CYS A 48 -5.24 -7.76 6.29
CA CYS A 48 -4.34 -6.90 5.53
C CYS A 48 -4.26 -7.28 4.04
N GLU A 49 -4.80 -8.43 3.63
CA GLU A 49 -4.77 -8.90 2.24
C GLU A 49 -5.48 -7.91 1.28
N ALA A 50 -6.57 -7.29 1.73
CA ALA A 50 -7.27 -6.25 0.98
C ALA A 50 -6.45 -4.96 0.78
N ALA A 51 -5.50 -4.67 1.67
CA ALA A 51 -4.59 -3.54 1.50
C ALA A 51 -3.47 -3.87 0.53
N LEU A 52 -2.97 -5.12 0.56
CA LEU A 52 -1.97 -5.62 -0.38
C LEU A 52 -2.51 -5.65 -1.82
N GLU A 53 -3.74 -6.15 -2.02
CA GLU A 53 -4.38 -6.19 -3.34
C GLU A 53 -4.50 -4.78 -3.94
N GLN A 54 -4.88 -3.79 -3.13
CA GLN A 54 -4.91 -2.38 -3.56
C GLN A 54 -3.53 -1.80 -3.89
N ALA A 55 -2.45 -2.29 -3.25
CA ALA A 55 -1.10 -1.88 -3.59
C ALA A 55 -0.70 -2.44 -4.97
N TYR A 56 -0.98 -3.73 -5.22
CA TYR A 56 -0.76 -4.36 -6.52
C TYR A 56 -1.52 -3.66 -7.65
N LEU A 57 -2.79 -3.32 -7.43
CA LEU A 57 -3.61 -2.56 -8.40
C LEU A 57 -3.06 -1.15 -8.68
N CYS A 58 -2.25 -0.59 -7.77
CA CYS A 58 -1.70 0.75 -7.95
C CYS A 58 -0.47 0.77 -8.87
N VAL A 59 0.31 -0.31 -8.91
CA VAL A 59 1.50 -0.43 -9.78
C VAL A 59 1.21 -1.20 -11.05
N ASN A 60 0.25 -2.13 -10.99
CA ASN A 60 -0.26 -2.85 -12.14
C ASN A 60 -1.77 -2.61 -12.25
N PRO A 61 -2.20 -1.37 -12.58
CA PRO A 61 -3.60 -1.13 -12.87
C PRO A 61 -4.01 -2.10 -13.98
N PRO A 62 -5.14 -2.82 -13.84
CA PRO A 62 -5.64 -3.62 -14.94
C PRO A 62 -5.71 -2.69 -16.15
N ASP A 63 -5.16 -3.16 -17.29
CA ASP A 63 -5.30 -2.49 -18.58
C ASP A 63 -6.80 -2.48 -18.91
N VAL A 64 -7.53 -1.52 -18.34
CA VAL A 64 -8.89 -1.21 -18.72
C VAL A 64 -8.72 -0.61 -20.10
N GLY A 65 -8.90 -1.48 -21.10
CA GLY A 65 -8.67 -1.21 -22.49
C GLY A 65 -9.04 0.22 -22.85
N ARG A 66 -8.03 0.96 -23.32
CA ARG A 66 -8.17 2.26 -23.96
C ARG A 66 -8.86 2.04 -25.32
N GLY A 67 -10.12 1.61 -25.30
CA GLY A 67 -11.00 1.56 -26.45
C GLY A 67 -11.64 2.92 -26.62
N HIS A 68 -11.00 3.76 -27.42
CA HIS A 68 -11.52 5.01 -27.97
C HIS A 68 -12.66 4.72 -28.95
#